data_AF-A0A936L5U0-F1
#
_entry.id   AF-A0A936L5U0-F1
#
_cell.length_a   1.000
_cell.length_b   1.000
_cell.length_c   1.000
_cell.angle_alpha   90.00
_cell.angle_beta   90.00
_cell.angle_gamma   90.00
#
_symmetry.space_group_name_H-M   'P 1'
#
loop_
_entity.id
_entity.type
_entity.pdbx_description
1 polymer ?
#
loop_
_entity_poly.entity_id
_entity_poly.type
_entity_poly.pdbx_seq_one_letter_code
_entity_poly.pdbx_strand_id
1 'polypeptide(L)'
;MKNNLTSQNLIFFQALFELISGGVMLLIPFWFTGHFDPDELAMIKWAGIQDCAIGGLCYTIYRGFAYQERDRKLFLFLMAYHLVIAFHIYHVDDLGLLTARWLYAAHFVFAFSFAIVYYIEKNNYHPDTRLNDDDKTD
;
A
#
# COMPACT_ATOMS: atom_id res chain seq x y z
N MET A 1 -13.47 -11.12 21.38
CA MET A 1 -12.11 -10.77 20.94
C MET A 1 -12.16 -9.43 20.25
N LYS A 2 -11.37 -8.43 20.66
CA LYS A 2 -11.21 -7.19 19.88
C LYS A 2 -10.41 -7.54 18.62
N ASN A 3 -10.95 -7.27 17.44
CA ASN A 3 -10.21 -7.42 16.18
C ASN A 3 -9.12 -6.35 16.16
N ASN A 4 -7.85 -6.78 16.20
CA ASN A 4 -6.70 -5.87 16.11
C ASN A 4 -6.35 -5.51 14.65
N LEU A 5 -7.01 -6.13 13.68
CA LEU A 5 -6.88 -5.86 12.25
C LEU A 5 -7.93 -4.82 11.84
N THR A 6 -7.50 -3.57 11.72
CA THR A 6 -8.29 -2.44 11.21
C THR A 6 -7.65 -1.90 9.94
N SER A 7 -8.41 -1.18 9.11
CA SER A 7 -7.87 -0.50 7.93
C SER A 7 -6.74 0.45 8.28
N GLN A 8 -6.89 1.17 9.40
CA GLN A 8 -5.87 2.09 9.89
C GLN A 8 -4.55 1.37 10.21
N ASN A 9 -4.61 0.22 10.90
CA ASN A 9 -3.43 -0.56 11.21
C ASN A 9 -2.77 -1.12 9.94
N LEU A 10 -3.57 -1.59 8.98
CA LEU A 10 -3.05 -2.11 7.72
C LEU A 10 -2.34 -1.00 6.90
N ILE A 11 -2.92 0.20 6.82
CA ILE A 11 -2.28 1.35 6.16
C ILE A 11 -0.97 1.72 6.86
N PHE A 12 -0.89 1.60 8.18
CA PHE A 12 0.35 1.84 8.90
C PHE A 12 1.43 0.80 8.57
N PHE A 13 1.09 -0.49 8.57
CA PHE A 13 2.03 -1.55 8.19
C PHE A 13 2.51 -1.41 6.75
N GLN A 14 1.60 -1.06 5.85
CA GLN A 14 1.92 -0.70 4.48
C GLN A 14 2.94 0.45 4.43
N ALA A 15 2.69 1.54 5.15
CA ALA A 15 3.59 2.69 5.19
C ALA A 15 5.01 2.31 5.65
N LEU A 16 5.10 1.50 6.70
CA LEU A 16 6.39 1.00 7.19
C LEU A 16 7.10 0.13 6.17
N PHE A 17 6.39 -0.82 5.58
CA PHE A 17 6.96 -1.74 4.60
C PHE A 17 7.56 -0.98 3.42
N GLU A 18 6.78 -0.09 2.81
CA GLU A 18 7.18 0.70 1.64
C GLU A 18 8.32 1.69 1.95
N LEU A 19 8.31 2.33 3.12
CA LEU A 19 9.42 3.21 3.52
C LEU A 19 10.73 2.42 3.70
N ILE A 20 10.64 1.22 4.28
CA ILE A 20 11.82 0.36 4.50
C ILE A 20 12.29 -0.24 3.17
N SER A 21 11.40 -0.82 2.36
CA SER A 21 11.75 -1.42 1.06
C SER A 21 12.34 -0.35 0.13
N GLY A 22 11.69 0.82 0.04
CA GLY A 22 12.19 1.94 -0.75
C GLY A 22 13.56 2.43 -0.28
N GLY A 23 13.74 2.57 1.04
CA GLY A 23 15.03 2.92 1.62
C GLY A 23 16.13 1.91 1.29
N VAL A 24 15.83 0.60 1.39
CA VAL A 24 16.77 -0.45 1.00
C VAL A 24 17.11 -0.35 -0.48
N MET A 25 16.13 -0.24 -1.37
CA MET A 25 16.36 -0.16 -2.83
C MET A 25 17.18 1.05 -3.25
N LEU A 26 16.93 2.21 -2.64
CA LEU A 26 17.71 3.43 -2.89
C LEU A 26 19.15 3.30 -2.41
N LEU A 27 19.37 2.50 -1.36
CA LEU A 27 20.68 2.26 -0.79
C LEU A 27 21.45 1.14 -1.49
N ILE A 28 20.80 0.12 -2.10
CA ILE A 28 21.44 -1.00 -2.85
C ILE A 28 22.69 -0.59 -3.66
N PRO A 29 22.68 0.50 -4.45
CA PRO A 29 23.86 0.96 -5.17
C PRO A 29 25.12 1.17 -4.29
N PHE A 30 24.97 1.60 -3.04
CA PHE A 30 26.07 1.77 -2.09
C PHE A 30 26.65 0.44 -1.60
N TRP A 31 25.84 -0.62 -1.52
CA TRP A 31 26.22 -1.92 -0.95
C TRP A 31 26.72 -2.92 -1.99
N PHE A 32 26.34 -2.72 -3.27
CA PHE A 32 26.60 -3.66 -4.37
C PHE A 32 27.15 -2.96 -5.63
N THR A 33 27.99 -1.94 -5.44
CA THR A 33 28.58 -1.16 -6.54
C THR A 33 29.31 -2.10 -7.52
N GLY A 34 28.91 -2.07 -8.80
CA GLY A 34 29.52 -2.85 -9.89
C GLY A 34 28.89 -4.21 -10.21
N HIS A 35 27.78 -4.59 -9.55
CA HIS A 35 27.07 -5.85 -9.83
C HIS A 35 25.83 -5.70 -10.73
N PHE A 36 25.39 -4.48 -11.00
CA PHE A 36 24.18 -4.20 -11.78
C PHE A 36 24.51 -3.40 -13.05
N ASP A 37 23.79 -3.70 -14.14
CA ASP A 37 23.79 -2.88 -15.34
C ASP A 37 23.20 -1.48 -15.03
N PRO A 38 23.67 -0.38 -15.66
CA PRO A 38 23.09 0.95 -15.48
C PRO A 38 21.56 1.02 -15.60
N ASP A 39 20.95 0.28 -16.53
CA ASP A 39 19.50 0.31 -16.75
C ASP A 39 18.74 -0.40 -15.62
N GLU A 40 19.27 -1.54 -15.17
CA GLU A 40 18.73 -2.27 -14.01
C GLU A 40 18.84 -1.43 -12.72
N LEU A 41 19.98 -0.75 -12.54
CA LEU A 41 20.20 0.14 -11.41
C LEU A 41 19.23 1.34 -11.41
N ALA A 42 18.95 1.91 -12.58
CA ALA A 42 17.98 2.98 -12.74
C ALA A 42 16.56 2.50 -12.35
N MET A 43 16.18 1.30 -12.80
CA MET A 43 14.89 0.69 -12.45
C MET A 43 14.75 0.42 -10.95
N ILE A 44 15.78 -0.13 -10.30
CA ILE A 44 15.80 -0.36 -8.84
C ILE A 44 15.63 0.96 -8.08
N LYS A 45 16.34 2.02 -8.50
CA LYS A 45 16.19 3.34 -7.87
C LYS A 45 14.80 3.91 -8.07
N TRP A 46 14.22 3.74 -9.27
CA TRP A 46 12.89 4.25 -9.55
C TRP A 46 11.82 3.54 -8.72
N ALA A 47 11.91 2.21 -8.60
CA ALA A 47 11.09 1.43 -7.67
C ALA A 47 11.27 1.93 -6.22
N GLY A 48 12.50 2.16 -5.78
CA GLY A 48 12.77 2.68 -4.44
C GLY A 48 12.16 4.06 -4.15
N ILE A 49 12.19 4.99 -5.12
CA ILE A 49 11.53 6.31 -5.00
C ILE A 49 10.01 6.13 -4.88
N GLN A 50 9.44 5.25 -5.71
CA GLN A 50 8.00 4.97 -5.69
C GLN A 50 7.55 4.40 -4.35
N ASP A 51 8.26 3.39 -3.84
CA ASP A 51 8.00 2.79 -2.52
C ASP A 51 8.06 3.86 -1.43
N CYS A 52 9.12 4.69 -1.39
CA CYS A 52 9.20 5.76 -0.40
C CYS A 52 8.05 6.78 -0.51
N ALA A 53 7.66 7.16 -1.73
CA ALA A 53 6.57 8.11 -1.97
C ALA A 53 5.22 7.56 -1.50
N ILE A 54 4.91 6.31 -1.84
CA ILE A 54 3.68 5.64 -1.42
C ILE A 54 3.69 5.37 0.08
N GLY A 55 4.83 4.97 0.65
CA GLY A 55 5.00 4.81 2.08
C GLY A 55 4.74 6.11 2.86
N GLY A 56 5.28 7.24 2.39
CA GLY A 56 5.01 8.56 2.96
C GLY A 56 3.54 8.99 2.84
N LEU A 57 2.91 8.74 1.70
CA LEU A 57 1.48 8.98 1.50
C LEU A 57 0.63 8.14 2.47
N CYS A 58 0.91 6.83 2.58
CA CYS A 58 0.22 5.94 3.50
C CYS A 58 0.39 6.38 4.96
N TYR A 59 1.59 6.81 5.37
CA TYR A 59 1.81 7.34 6.72
C TYR A 59 0.96 8.60 6.98
N THR A 60 0.86 9.48 5.99
CA THR A 60 0.03 10.69 6.07
C THR A 60 -1.45 10.35 6.19
N ILE A 61 -1.93 9.38 5.40
CA ILE A 61 -3.31 8.88 5.47
C ILE A 61 -3.60 8.25 6.84
N TYR A 62 -2.73 7.36 7.32
CA TYR A 62 -2.85 6.66 8.60
C TYR A 62 -3.14 7.60 9.77
N ARG A 63 -2.47 8.76 9.82
CA ARG A 63 -2.60 9.74 10.91
C ARG A 63 -3.99 10.35 11.04
N GLY A 64 -4.75 10.42 9.94
CA GLY A 64 -6.08 11.04 9.89
C GLY A 64 -7.20 10.08 9.50
N PHE A 65 -6.93 8.78 9.43
CA PHE A 65 -7.87 7.81 8.90
C PHE A 65 -9.00 7.51 9.89
N ALA A 66 -10.24 7.76 9.47
CA ALA A 66 -11.44 7.58 10.30
C ALA A 66 -12.47 6.60 9.70
N TYR A 67 -12.09 5.88 8.63
CA TYR A 67 -12.94 4.93 7.91
C TYR A 67 -14.28 5.50 7.41
N GLN A 68 -14.27 6.79 7.07
CA GLN A 68 -15.39 7.47 6.40
C GLN A 68 -15.48 7.05 4.92
N GLU A 69 -16.51 7.48 4.19
CA GLU A 69 -16.68 7.11 2.79
C GLU A 69 -15.47 7.44 1.92
N ARG A 70 -14.88 8.63 2.10
CA ARG A 70 -13.65 9.05 1.41
C ARG A 70 -12.50 8.09 1.70
N ASP A 71 -12.32 7.76 2.96
CA ASP A 71 -11.24 6.90 3.46
C ASP A 71 -11.38 5.47 2.94
N ARG A 72 -12.60 4.96 2.84
CA ARG A 72 -12.88 3.65 2.22
C ARG A 72 -12.53 3.63 0.73
N LYS A 73 -12.83 4.70 -0.01
CA LYS A 73 -12.43 4.82 -1.42
C LYS A 73 -10.90 4.86 -1.55
N LEU A 74 -10.22 5.62 -0.69
CA LEU A 74 -8.76 5.63 -0.62
C LEU A 74 -8.19 4.24 -0.28
N PHE A 75 -8.80 3.53 0.65
CA PHE A 75 -8.39 2.18 1.03
C PHE A 75 -8.52 1.18 -0.13
N LEU A 76 -9.63 1.24 -0.88
CA LEU A 76 -9.82 0.43 -2.10
C LEU A 76 -8.87 0.83 -3.22
N PHE A 77 -8.53 2.12 -3.33
CA PHE A 77 -7.50 2.58 -4.26
C PHE A 77 -6.14 1.98 -3.92
N LEU A 78 -5.74 1.98 -2.64
CA LEU A 78 -4.50 1.33 -2.19
C LEU A 78 -4.49 -0.17 -2.48
N MET A 79 -5.63 -0.85 -2.30
CA MET A 79 -5.78 -2.26 -2.71
C MET A 79 -5.54 -2.45 -4.22
N ALA A 80 -6.18 -1.64 -5.05
CA ALA A 80 -6.04 -1.72 -6.50
C ALA A 80 -4.62 -1.39 -6.97
N TYR A 81 -3.98 -0.40 -6.35
CA TYR A 81 -2.58 -0.06 -6.57
C TYR A 81 -1.69 -1.29 -6.37
N HIS A 82 -1.82 -2.00 -5.25
CA HIS A 82 -1.03 -3.21 -5.00
C HIS A 82 -1.23 -4.30 -6.04
N LEU A 83 -2.47 -4.47 -6.50
CA LEU A 83 -2.78 -5.45 -7.53
C LEU A 83 -2.08 -5.09 -8.85
N VAL A 84 -2.13 -3.81 -9.24
CA VAL A 84 -1.48 -3.31 -10.47
C VAL A 84 0.03 -3.46 -10.38
N ILE A 85 0.66 -3.05 -9.27
CA ILE A 85 2.11 -3.16 -9.13
C ILE A 85 2.54 -4.63 -9.06
N ALA A 86 1.77 -5.51 -8.42
CA ALA A 86 2.08 -6.94 -8.45
C ALA A 86 2.11 -7.48 -9.89
N PHE A 87 1.10 -7.19 -10.72
CA PHE A 87 1.12 -7.60 -12.13
C PHE A 87 2.25 -6.94 -12.93
N HIS A 88 2.57 -5.67 -12.63
CA HIS A 88 3.68 -4.99 -13.27
C HIS A 88 5.02 -5.66 -12.93
N ILE A 89 5.30 -5.95 -11.66
CA ILE A 89 6.52 -6.65 -11.23
C ILE A 89 6.60 -8.03 -11.88
N TYR A 90 5.50 -8.78 -11.94
CA TYR A 90 5.48 -10.08 -12.63
C TYR A 90 5.90 -9.97 -14.09
N HIS A 91 5.37 -8.98 -14.80
CA HIS A 91 5.70 -8.77 -16.20
C HIS A 91 7.16 -8.33 -16.39
N VAL A 92 7.68 -7.47 -15.53
CA VAL A 92 9.06 -6.98 -15.58
C VAL A 92 10.07 -8.08 -15.18
N ASP A 93 9.72 -8.99 -14.26
CA ASP A 93 10.51 -10.20 -13.94
C ASP A 93 10.58 -11.17 -15.13
N ASP A 94 9.46 -11.39 -15.82
CA ASP A 94 9.40 -12.25 -17.02
C ASP A 94 10.28 -11.72 -18.17
N LEU A 95 10.40 -10.39 -18.27
CA LEU A 95 11.32 -9.71 -19.19
C LEU A 95 12.78 -9.70 -18.72
N GLY A 96 13.08 -10.19 -17.52
CA GLY A 96 14.43 -10.23 -16.94
C GLY A 96 14.97 -8.87 -16.47
N LEU A 97 14.10 -7.86 -16.31
CA LEU A 97 14.48 -6.49 -15.97
C LEU A 97 14.49 -6.21 -14.46
N LEU A 98 13.83 -7.05 -13.66
CA LEU A 98 13.84 -6.97 -12.21
C LEU A 98 13.64 -8.37 -11.60
N THR A 99 14.73 -9.03 -11.20
CA THR A 99 14.67 -10.38 -10.61
C THR A 99 14.32 -10.34 -9.13
N ALA A 100 13.12 -9.87 -8.80
CA ALA A 100 12.65 -9.68 -7.42
C ALA A 100 11.27 -10.32 -7.18
N ARG A 101 11.14 -11.62 -7.48
CA ARG A 101 9.88 -12.39 -7.33
C ARG A 101 9.23 -12.33 -5.95
N TRP A 102 10.01 -12.08 -4.91
CA TRP A 102 9.46 -11.90 -3.56
C TRP A 102 8.64 -10.61 -3.41
N LEU A 103 8.96 -9.57 -4.19
CA LEU A 103 8.26 -8.28 -4.21
C LEU A 103 6.86 -8.44 -4.82
N TYR A 104 6.74 -9.25 -5.87
CA TYR A 104 5.45 -9.69 -6.44
C TYR A 104 4.56 -10.33 -5.35
N ALA A 105 5.11 -11.29 -4.61
CA ALA A 105 4.36 -11.99 -3.57
C ALA A 105 3.94 -11.05 -2.43
N ALA A 106 4.83 -10.13 -2.03
CA ALA A 106 4.54 -9.15 -0.99
C ALA A 106 3.36 -8.25 -1.35
N HIS A 107 3.33 -7.71 -2.56
CA HIS A 107 2.22 -6.86 -3.00
C HIS A 107 0.89 -7.62 -3.16
N PHE A 108 0.92 -8.89 -3.59
CA PHE A 108 -0.27 -9.73 -3.54
C PHE A 108 -0.80 -9.92 -2.12
N VAL A 109 0.09 -10.21 -1.15
CA VAL A 109 -0.29 -10.33 0.27
C VAL A 109 -0.93 -9.05 0.77
N PHE A 110 -0.39 -7.87 0.43
CA PHE A 110 -1.02 -6.60 0.76
C PHE A 110 -2.39 -6.46 0.11
N ALA A 111 -2.51 -6.63 -1.21
CA ALA A 111 -3.80 -6.54 -1.91
C ALA A 111 -4.88 -7.43 -1.27
N PHE A 112 -4.55 -8.69 -0.96
CA PHE A 112 -5.46 -9.60 -0.27
C PHE A 112 -5.78 -9.15 1.17
N SER A 113 -4.79 -8.65 1.91
CA SER A 113 -5.01 -8.12 3.26
C SER A 113 -5.96 -6.92 3.24
N PHE A 114 -5.80 -6.00 2.27
CA PHE A 114 -6.72 -4.89 2.07
C PHE A 114 -8.13 -5.40 1.75
N ALA A 115 -8.28 -6.39 0.87
CA ALA A 115 -9.58 -6.97 0.55
C ALA A 115 -10.29 -7.60 1.77
N ILE A 116 -9.56 -8.39 2.56
CA ILE A 116 -10.08 -9.04 3.77
C ILE A 116 -10.50 -8.00 4.81
N VAL A 117 -9.65 -7.03 5.10
CA VAL A 117 -9.93 -5.98 6.09
C VAL A 117 -11.11 -5.12 5.64
N TYR A 118 -11.16 -4.74 4.36
CA TYR A 118 -12.29 -4.02 3.79
C TYR A 118 -13.60 -4.78 3.99
N TYR A 119 -13.61 -6.09 3.68
CA TYR A 119 -14.80 -6.93 3.83
C TYR A 119 -15.26 -7.02 5.29
N ILE A 120 -14.33 -7.21 6.23
CA ILE A 120 -14.61 -7.28 7.67
C ILE A 120 -15.18 -5.94 8.17
N GLU A 121 -14.54 -4.82 7.87
CA GLU A 121 -14.94 -3.53 8.43
C GLU A 121 -16.17 -2.93 7.72
N LYS A 122 -16.39 -3.20 6.43
CA LYS A 122 -17.62 -2.80 5.73
C LYS A 122 -18.86 -3.41 6.39
N ASN A 123 -18.79 -4.68 6.78
CA ASN A 123 -19.94 -5.38 7.38
C ASN A 123 -20.25 -4.93 8.81
N ASN A 124 -19.28 -4.29 9.48
CA ASN A 124 -19.43 -3.76 10.84
C ASN A 124 -19.67 -2.23 10.87
N TYR A 125 -19.67 -1.57 9.70
CA TYR A 125 -19.89 -0.13 9.61
C TYR A 125 -21.38 0.18 9.64
N HIS A 126 -21.83 0.79 10.72
CA HIS A 126 -23.14 1.42 10.79
C HIS A 126 -22.95 2.93 10.57
N PRO A 127 -23.50 3.52 9.49
CA PRO A 127 -23.51 4.96 9.36
C PRO A 127 -24.25 5.55 10.55
N ASP A 128 -23.65 6.53 11.22
CA ASP A 128 -24.27 7.22 12.34
C ASP A 128 -25.39 8.10 11.79
N THR A 129 -26.61 7.56 11.70
CA THR A 129 -27.76 8.23 11.07
C THR A 129 -28.27 9.42 11.88
N ARG A 130 -27.77 9.63 13.09
CA ARG A 130 -28.22 10.68 14.02
C ARG A 130 -27.92 12.11 13.56
N LEU A 131 -26.99 12.29 12.62
CA LEU A 131 -26.65 13.62 12.10
C LEU A 131 -27.55 14.10 10.94
N ASN A 132 -28.46 13.25 10.44
CA ASN A 132 -29.38 13.60 9.35
C ASN A 132 -30.82 13.87 9.81
N ASP A 133 -31.14 13.65 11.08
CA ASP A 133 -32.49 13.85 11.61
C ASP A 133 -32.71 15.26 12.20
N ASP A 134 -31.63 15.99 12.52
CA ASP A 134 -31.70 17.35 13.07
C ASP A 134 -31.87 18.46 12.00
N ASP A 135 -31.90 18.10 10.71
CA ASP A 135 -31.99 19.05 9.58
C ASP A 135 -33.34 18.94 8.81
N LYS A 136 -34.37 18.39 9.46
CA LYS A 136 -35.73 18.24 8.90
C LYS A 136 -36.85 18.86 9.74
N THR A 137 -36.52 19.84 10.57
CA THR A 137 -37.51 20.76 11.14
C THR A 137 -37.14 22.17 10.75
N ASP A 138 -37.71 22.63 9.64
CA ASP A 138 -38.43 23.90 9.51
C ASP A 138 -39.11 24.01 8.13
#